data_AF-A0A316S7Y3-F1
#
_entry.id   AF-A0A316S7Y3-F1
#
_cell.length_a   1.000
_cell.length_b   1.000
_cell.length_c   1.000
_cell.angle_alpha   90.00
_cell.angle_beta   90.00
_cell.angle_gamma   90.00
#
_symmetry.space_group_name_H-M   'P 1'
#
loop_
_entity.id
_entity.type
_entity.pdbx_description
1 polymer ?
#
loop_
_entity_poly.entity_id
_entity_poly.type
_entity_poly.pdbx_seq_one_letter_code
_entity_poly.pdbx_strand_id
1 'polypeptide(L)'
;MKQITNTRKAVCVMANELKKAGYSLSQAFRKAWRRVKLSMTIRAAGTTAENRQERLSFLRQFPAEALSVTLEREQENRFDSHAIQVIVHIPCIHRKTVVGYVPKVLAKELSKVIDMGISVKAQLLQVIGGYSYKETLGALINISI
;
A
#
# COMPACT_ATOMS: atom_id res chain seq x y z
N MET A 1 20.70 2.93 16.80
CA MET A 1 20.54 4.29 16.25
C MET A 1 19.88 4.36 14.87
N LYS A 2 20.24 3.53 13.87
CA LYS A 2 19.70 3.60 12.48
C LYS A 2 18.15 3.60 12.39
N GLN A 3 17.47 2.80 13.19
CA GLN A 3 16.00 2.69 13.18
C GLN A 3 15.28 3.98 13.60
N ILE A 4 15.74 4.65 14.66
CA ILE A 4 15.18 5.94 15.12
C ILE A 4 15.34 7.02 14.04
N THR A 5 16.48 7.03 13.36
CA THR A 5 16.75 7.96 12.27
C THR A 5 15.81 7.72 11.08
N ASN A 6 15.56 6.46 10.72
CA ASN A 6 14.63 6.11 9.64
C ASN A 6 13.20 6.53 9.98
N THR A 7 12.73 6.28 11.20
CA THR A 7 11.41 6.74 11.68
C THR A 7 11.28 8.26 11.56
N ARG A 8 12.24 9.03 12.06
CA ARG A 8 12.19 10.50 11.99
C ARG A 8 12.21 11.01 10.54
N LYS A 9 13.05 10.41 9.68
CA LYS A 9 13.10 10.73 8.25
C LYS A 9 11.75 10.46 7.57
N ALA A 10 11.16 9.27 7.78
CA ALA A 10 9.86 8.91 7.22
C ALA A 10 8.77 9.90 7.68
N VAL A 11 8.74 10.25 8.97
CA VAL A 11 7.78 11.22 9.51
C VAL A 11 7.94 12.59 8.83
N CYS A 12 9.17 13.13 8.76
CA CYS A 12 9.41 14.43 8.14
C CYS A 12 9.01 14.43 6.66
N VAL A 13 9.32 13.36 5.93
CA VAL A 13 8.98 13.22 4.50
C VAL A 13 7.47 13.19 4.29
N MET A 14 6.75 12.31 5.00
CA MET A 14 5.30 12.24 4.91
C MET A 14 4.64 13.55 5.36
N ALA A 15 5.14 14.18 6.42
CA ALA A 15 4.62 15.46 6.90
C ALA A 15 4.82 16.58 5.86
N ASN A 16 5.95 16.62 5.15
CA ASN A 16 6.18 17.60 4.10
C ASN A 16 5.20 17.42 2.93
N GLU A 17 4.93 16.19 2.51
CA GLU A 17 3.94 15.92 1.46
C GLU A 17 2.52 16.24 1.92
N LEU A 18 2.17 15.96 3.18
CA LEU A 18 0.90 16.40 3.77
C LEU A 18 0.79 17.93 3.82
N LYS A 19 1.86 18.65 4.18
CA LYS A 19 1.86 20.12 4.16
C LYS A 19 1.57 20.67 2.76
N LYS A 20 2.18 20.08 1.72
CA LYS A 20 1.93 20.43 0.31
C LYS A 20 0.49 20.13 -0.11
N ALA A 21 -0.13 19.10 0.46
CA ALA A 21 -1.54 18.77 0.25
C ALA A 21 -2.52 19.71 1.00
N GLY A 22 -2.03 20.76 1.68
CA GLY A 22 -2.86 21.79 2.31
C GLY A 22 -3.06 21.64 3.83
N TYR A 23 -2.50 20.59 4.46
CA TYR A 23 -2.59 20.46 5.91
C TYR A 23 -1.77 21.55 6.63
N SER A 24 -2.20 21.91 7.85
CA SER A 24 -1.35 22.72 8.73
C SER A 24 -0.12 21.92 9.17
N LEU A 25 0.95 22.60 9.59
CA LEU A 25 2.19 21.93 10.01
C LEU A 25 1.93 20.92 11.14
N SER A 26 1.16 21.34 12.16
CA SER A 26 0.79 20.49 13.29
C SER A 26 -0.02 19.27 12.85
N GLN A 27 -1.01 19.46 11.97
CA GLN A 27 -1.82 18.36 11.45
C GLN A 27 -0.99 17.36 10.63
N ALA A 28 -0.10 17.87 9.77
CA ALA A 28 0.76 17.08 8.93
C ALA A 28 1.68 16.17 9.76
N PHE A 29 2.37 16.74 10.76
CA PHE A 29 3.26 15.97 11.64
C PHE A 29 2.50 14.96 12.51
N ARG A 30 1.35 15.32 13.08
CA ARG A 30 0.53 14.38 13.87
C ARG A 30 0.06 13.19 13.03
N LYS A 31 -0.38 13.46 11.79
CA LYS A 31 -0.86 12.42 10.87
C LYS A 31 0.27 11.53 10.37
N ALA A 32 1.41 12.11 9.98
CA ALA A 32 2.61 11.38 9.59
C ALA A 32 3.13 10.50 10.74
N TRP A 33 3.22 11.05 11.96
CA TRP A 33 3.65 10.30 13.14
C TRP A 33 2.76 9.10 13.40
N ARG A 34 1.43 9.28 13.35
CA ARG A 34 0.46 8.18 13.52
C ARG A 34 0.68 7.08 12.47
N ARG A 35 0.92 7.46 11.21
CA ARG A 35 1.14 6.52 10.10
C ARG A 35 2.47 5.77 10.15
N VAL A 36 3.52 6.37 10.71
CA VAL A 36 4.83 5.72 10.82
C VAL A 36 4.91 4.87 12.09
N LYS A 37 4.32 5.32 13.20
CA LYS A 37 4.35 4.58 14.47
C LYS A 37 3.33 3.47 14.57
N LEU A 38 2.16 3.66 13.97
CA LEU A 38 1.15 2.62 13.84
C LEU A 38 1.21 2.04 12.44
N SER A 39 0.59 0.89 12.23
CA SER A 39 0.32 0.42 10.88
C SER A 39 -0.89 1.14 10.29
N MET A 40 -0.98 1.12 8.96
CA MET A 40 -2.10 1.68 8.23
C MET A 40 -2.79 0.59 7.42
N THR A 41 -4.09 0.44 7.61
CA THR A 41 -4.92 -0.45 6.80
C THR A 41 -5.52 0.34 5.65
N ILE A 42 -5.32 -0.15 4.43
CA ILE A 42 -5.83 0.45 3.20
C ILE A 42 -6.64 -0.58 2.41
N ARG A 43 -7.59 -0.09 1.61
CA ARG A 43 -8.13 -0.86 0.49
C ARG A 43 -7.28 -0.58 -0.74
N ALA A 44 -6.80 -1.63 -1.42
CA ALA A 44 -6.11 -1.49 -2.69
C ALA A 44 -7.01 -0.79 -3.71
N ALA A 45 -6.46 0.16 -4.45
CA ALA A 45 -7.13 0.87 -5.53
C ALA A 45 -6.95 0.12 -6.87
N GLY A 46 -7.85 0.39 -7.82
CA GLY A 46 -7.76 -0.18 -9.18
C GLY A 46 -8.03 -1.68 -9.26
N THR A 47 -8.69 -2.27 -8.25
CA THR A 47 -8.96 -3.72 -8.19
C THR A 47 -9.92 -4.22 -9.28
N THR A 48 -10.63 -3.31 -9.95
CA THR A 48 -11.60 -3.60 -11.02
C THR A 48 -11.02 -3.52 -12.43
N ALA A 49 -9.80 -2.98 -12.59
CA ALA A 49 -9.19 -2.82 -13.90
C ALA A 49 -8.49 -4.11 -14.34
N GLU A 50 -8.45 -4.34 -15.66
CA GLU A 50 -7.88 -5.55 -16.28
C GLU A 50 -8.47 -6.83 -15.65
N ASN A 51 -7.67 -7.90 -15.57
CA ASN A 51 -8.09 -9.17 -14.99
C ASN A 51 -7.87 -9.27 -13.45
N ARG A 52 -7.98 -8.15 -12.72
CA ARG A 52 -7.73 -8.13 -11.26
C ARG A 52 -8.85 -8.75 -10.44
N GLN A 53 -10.09 -8.75 -10.93
CA GLN A 53 -11.21 -9.40 -10.25
C GLN A 53 -11.04 -10.93 -10.21
N GLU A 54 -10.68 -11.57 -11.33
CA GLU A 54 -10.43 -13.03 -11.33
C GLU A 54 -9.21 -13.38 -10.47
N ARG A 55 -8.13 -12.56 -10.54
CA ARG A 55 -6.95 -12.72 -9.66
C ARG A 55 -7.33 -12.66 -8.18
N LEU A 56 -8.16 -11.70 -7.77
CA LEU A 56 -8.63 -11.59 -6.39
C LEU A 56 -9.53 -12.77 -6.01
N SER A 57 -10.37 -13.25 -6.93
CA SER A 57 -11.20 -14.44 -6.72
C SER A 57 -10.36 -15.69 -6.54
N PHE A 58 -9.27 -15.84 -7.29
CA PHE A 58 -8.32 -16.93 -7.13
C PHE A 58 -7.59 -16.86 -5.78
N LEU A 59 -7.14 -15.66 -5.38
CA LEU A 59 -6.45 -15.46 -4.11
C LEU A 59 -7.31 -15.78 -2.87
N ARG A 60 -8.64 -15.70 -2.97
CA ARG A 60 -9.56 -16.09 -1.88
C ARG A 60 -9.46 -17.55 -1.45
N GLN A 61 -8.93 -18.41 -2.33
CA GLN A 61 -8.78 -19.83 -2.04
C GLN A 61 -7.64 -20.12 -1.06
N PHE A 62 -6.76 -19.14 -0.83
CA PHE A 62 -5.62 -19.27 0.06
C PHE A 62 -5.86 -18.51 1.37
N PRO A 63 -5.40 -19.06 2.52
CA PRO A 63 -5.39 -18.30 3.77
C PRO A 63 -4.44 -17.09 3.62
N ALA A 64 -4.83 -15.95 4.19
CA ALA A 64 -4.09 -14.70 4.02
C ALA A 64 -2.65 -14.80 4.56
N GLU A 65 -2.45 -15.60 5.60
CA GLU A 65 -1.17 -15.87 6.26
C GLU A 65 -0.20 -16.67 5.38
N ALA A 66 -0.73 -17.43 4.40
CA ALA A 66 0.10 -18.15 3.43
C ALA A 66 0.54 -17.26 2.26
N LEU A 67 0.01 -16.03 2.16
CA LEU A 67 0.32 -15.08 1.11
C LEU A 67 1.28 -14.02 1.66
N SER A 68 2.24 -13.60 0.83
CA SER A 68 3.12 -12.46 1.17
C SER A 68 2.88 -11.30 0.22
N VAL A 69 3.08 -10.08 0.72
CA VAL A 69 2.81 -8.86 -0.06
C VAL A 69 4.07 -8.01 -0.15
N THR A 70 4.39 -7.58 -1.37
CA THR A 70 5.40 -6.54 -1.61
C THR A 70 4.77 -5.31 -2.22
N LEU A 71 5.36 -4.16 -1.90
CA LEU A 71 5.02 -2.87 -2.50
C LEU A 71 6.17 -2.48 -3.42
N GLU A 72 5.89 -2.27 -4.70
CA GLU A 72 6.90 -1.93 -5.70
C GLU A 72 6.55 -0.61 -6.40
N ARG A 73 7.56 0.24 -6.60
CA ARG A 73 7.40 1.52 -7.29
C ARG A 73 7.23 1.28 -8.79
N GLU A 74 6.21 1.91 -9.38
CA GLU A 74 6.02 1.95 -10.84
C GLU A 74 6.24 3.40 -11.31
N GLN A 75 7.51 3.80 -11.46
CA GLN A 75 7.86 5.20 -11.76
C GLN A 75 7.44 5.65 -13.17
N GLU A 76 7.42 4.71 -14.11
CA GLU A 76 7.04 4.94 -15.51
C GLU A 76 5.52 4.85 -15.75
N ASN A 77 4.72 4.80 -14.69
CA ASN A 77 3.27 4.77 -14.82
C ASN A 77 2.77 6.07 -15.48
N ARG A 78 2.06 5.92 -16.61
CA ARG A 78 1.58 7.04 -17.45
C ARG A 78 0.58 7.97 -16.76
N PHE A 79 -0.07 7.52 -15.69
CA PHE A 79 -1.13 8.27 -14.99
C PHE A 79 -0.68 8.85 -13.64
N ASP A 80 0.31 8.22 -12.98
CA ASP A 80 0.83 8.65 -11.68
C ASP A 80 2.27 8.19 -11.45
N SER A 81 3.24 9.10 -11.51
CA SER A 81 4.65 8.79 -11.22
C SER A 81 4.91 8.34 -9.76
N HIS A 82 3.96 8.53 -8.86
CA HIS A 82 4.02 8.04 -7.47
C HIS A 82 3.33 6.68 -7.30
N ALA A 83 2.91 6.02 -8.38
CA ALA A 83 2.24 4.72 -8.31
C ALA A 83 3.07 3.67 -7.56
N ILE A 84 2.41 2.94 -6.67
CA ILE A 84 2.97 1.82 -5.92
C ILE A 84 2.06 0.62 -6.13
N GLN A 85 2.58 -0.41 -6.78
CA GLN A 85 1.87 -1.66 -7.02
C GLN A 85 1.78 -2.46 -5.73
N VAL A 86 0.64 -3.11 -5.54
CA VAL A 86 0.44 -4.14 -4.51
C VAL A 86 0.59 -5.49 -5.19
N ILE A 87 1.68 -6.18 -4.87
CA ILE A 87 2.01 -7.47 -5.45
C ILE A 87 1.82 -8.53 -4.38
N VAL A 88 0.97 -9.51 -4.67
CA VAL A 88 0.75 -10.67 -3.81
C VAL A 88 1.56 -11.83 -4.38
N HIS A 89 2.39 -12.42 -3.54
CA HIS A 89 3.14 -13.64 -3.83
C HIS A 89 2.41 -14.82 -3.20
N ILE A 90 2.41 -15.93 -3.93
CA ILE A 90 1.77 -17.19 -3.58
C ILE A 90 2.89 -18.24 -3.49
N PRO A 91 3.56 -18.37 -2.33
CA PRO A 91 4.77 -19.16 -2.19
C PRO A 91 4.58 -20.63 -2.58
N CYS A 92 3.43 -21.23 -2.23
CA CYS A 92 3.15 -22.65 -2.50
C CYS A 92 3.17 -23.02 -3.99
N ILE A 93 2.91 -22.07 -4.89
CA ILE A 93 2.93 -22.28 -6.34
C ILE A 93 3.98 -21.43 -7.06
N HIS A 94 4.86 -20.74 -6.32
CA HIS A 94 5.93 -19.88 -6.85
C HIS A 94 5.44 -18.83 -7.87
N ARG A 95 4.25 -18.27 -7.66
CA ARG A 95 3.68 -17.23 -8.52
C ARG A 95 3.49 -15.93 -7.76
N LYS A 96 3.46 -14.82 -8.49
CA LYS A 96 3.09 -13.51 -7.97
C LYS A 96 2.14 -12.79 -8.92
N THR A 97 1.31 -11.92 -8.39
CA THR A 97 0.34 -11.17 -9.17
C THR A 97 0.12 -9.78 -8.61
N VAL A 98 -0.07 -8.79 -9.49
CA VAL A 98 -0.51 -7.45 -9.12
C VAL A 98 -2.02 -7.49 -8.87
N VAL A 99 -2.44 -7.09 -7.67
CA VAL A 99 -3.86 -7.06 -7.26
C VAL A 99 -4.46 -5.66 -7.29
N GLY A 100 -3.61 -4.64 -7.37
CA GLY A 100 -4.02 -3.24 -7.41
C GLY A 100 -2.87 -2.32 -7.02
N TYR A 101 -3.23 -1.14 -6.54
CA TYR A 101 -2.32 -0.06 -6.21
C TYR A 101 -2.57 0.50 -4.82
N VAL A 102 -1.55 1.10 -4.22
CA VAL A 102 -1.75 1.98 -3.07
C VAL A 102 -2.59 3.19 -3.51
N PRO A 103 -3.61 3.62 -2.73
CA PRO A 103 -4.42 4.79 -3.07
C PRO A 103 -3.56 6.03 -3.35
N LYS A 104 -3.87 6.74 -4.45
CA LYS A 104 -3.09 7.88 -4.98
C LYS A 104 -2.66 8.90 -3.92
N VAL A 105 -3.55 9.26 -3.00
CA VAL A 105 -3.25 10.23 -1.93
C VAL A 105 -2.13 9.74 -1.02
N LEU A 106 -2.18 8.47 -0.62
CA LEU A 106 -1.15 7.87 0.23
C LEU A 106 0.11 7.52 -0.57
N ALA A 107 -0.05 7.13 -1.83
CA ALA A 107 1.06 6.77 -2.71
C ALA A 107 2.06 7.91 -2.87
N LYS A 108 1.60 9.17 -2.99
CA LYS A 108 2.45 10.38 -3.01
C LYS A 108 3.39 10.49 -1.80
N GLU A 109 2.89 10.14 -0.62
CA GLU A 109 3.66 10.20 0.62
C GLU A 109 4.61 9.00 0.73
N LEU A 110 4.09 7.79 0.52
CA LEU A 110 4.85 6.55 0.67
C LEU A 110 5.92 6.37 -0.40
N SER A 111 5.70 6.88 -1.62
CA SER A 111 6.68 6.75 -2.69
C SER A 111 7.99 7.42 -2.31
N LYS A 112 7.93 8.61 -1.69
CA LYS A 112 9.13 9.34 -1.25
C LYS A 112 9.85 8.62 -0.12
N VAL A 113 9.09 7.95 0.76
CA VAL A 113 9.67 7.11 1.84
C VAL A 113 10.42 5.91 1.24
N ILE A 114 9.82 5.23 0.26
CA ILE A 114 10.43 4.09 -0.45
C ILE A 114 11.65 4.55 -1.27
N ASP A 115 11.54 5.65 -2.00
CA ASP A 115 12.61 6.21 -2.84
C ASP A 115 13.84 6.62 -1.99
N MET A 116 13.65 6.89 -0.69
CA MET A 116 14.73 7.14 0.28
C MET A 116 15.38 5.87 0.85
N GLY A 117 14.94 4.68 0.42
CA GLY A 117 15.45 3.40 0.89
C GLY A 117 14.94 2.99 2.27
N ILE A 118 13.86 3.59 2.75
CA ILE A 118 13.22 3.19 4.01
C ILE A 118 12.34 1.97 3.72
N SER A 119 12.58 0.87 4.45
CA SER A 119 11.81 -0.36 4.28
C SER A 119 10.35 -0.14 4.66
N VAL A 120 9.45 -0.56 3.77
CA VAL A 120 8.01 -0.57 4.01
C VAL A 120 7.54 -2.01 3.89
N LYS A 121 6.90 -2.52 4.94
CA LYS A 121 6.33 -3.86 4.97
C LYS A 121 4.85 -3.80 4.65
N ALA A 122 4.36 -4.82 3.97
CA ALA A 122 2.94 -4.97 3.68
C ALA A 122 2.47 -6.40 3.98
N GLN A 123 1.22 -6.52 4.39
CA GLN A 123 0.55 -7.79 4.66
C GLN A 123 -0.86 -7.75 4.10
N LEU A 124 -1.28 -8.84 3.47
CA LEU A 124 -2.67 -9.01 3.06
C LEU A 124 -3.47 -9.40 4.31
N LEU A 125 -4.47 -8.60 4.66
CA LEU A 125 -5.37 -8.95 5.77
C LEU A 125 -6.50 -9.86 5.27
N GLN A 126 -7.14 -9.47 4.17
CA GLN A 126 -8.24 -10.23 3.57
C GLN A 126 -8.62 -9.72 2.19
N VAL A 127 -9.22 -10.59 1.38
CA VAL A 127 -9.94 -10.22 0.15
C VAL A 127 -11.42 -9.99 0.48
N ILE A 128 -11.87 -8.74 0.34
CA ILE A 128 -13.22 -8.28 0.72
C ILE A 128 -14.14 -8.11 -0.49
N GLY A 129 -15.45 -7.95 -0.23
CA GLY A 129 -16.47 -7.65 -1.25
C GLY A 129 -16.99 -8.90 -1.97
N GLY A 130 -17.76 -8.72 -3.04
CA GLY A 130 -18.35 -9.84 -3.78
C GLY A 130 -19.36 -10.64 -2.96
N TYR A 131 -20.06 -10.00 -2.01
CA TYR A 131 -21.14 -10.63 -1.25
C TYR A 131 -22.46 -10.61 -2.03
N SER A 132 -22.56 -9.79 -3.07
CA SER A 132 -23.70 -9.68 -3.97
C SER A 132 -23.24 -9.55 -5.42
N TYR A 133 -24.12 -9.86 -6.38
CA TYR A 133 -23.83 -9.90 -7.81
C TYR A 133 -23.37 -8.57 -8.43
N LYS A 134 -23.59 -7.42 -7.75
CA LYS A 134 -23.12 -6.10 -8.17
C LYS A 134 -21.88 -5.62 -7.41
N GLU A 135 -21.37 -6.40 -6.46
CA GLU A 135 -20.20 -6.02 -5.67
C GLU A 135 -18.90 -6.54 -6.27
N THR A 136 -17.92 -5.67 -6.38
CA THR A 136 -16.57 -6.02 -6.83
C THR A 136 -15.68 -6.43 -5.66
N LEU A 137 -14.77 -7.36 -5.90
CA LEU A 137 -13.73 -7.75 -4.96
C LEU A 137 -12.73 -6.61 -4.73
N GLY A 138 -12.20 -6.55 -3.51
CA GLY A 138 -11.09 -5.69 -3.11
C GLY A 138 -10.10 -6.42 -2.21
N ALA A 139 -8.95 -5.80 -1.96
CA ALA A 139 -7.95 -6.32 -1.02
C ALA A 139 -7.71 -5.31 0.10
N LEU A 140 -7.75 -5.78 1.35
CA LEU A 140 -7.30 -5.01 2.51
C LEU A 140 -5.83 -5.33 2.79
N ILE A 141 -5.01 -4.29 2.79
CA ILE A 141 -3.56 -4.38 2.99
C ILE A 141 -3.21 -3.59 4.24
N ASN A 142 -2.48 -4.21 5.15
CA ASN A 142 -1.81 -3.51 6.24
C ASN A 142 -0.40 -3.11 5.80
N ILE A 143 -0.03 -1.86 6.05
CA ILE A 143 1.29 -1.30 5.71
C ILE A 143 1.95 -0.78 6.99
N SER A 144 3.24 -1.08 7.17
CA SER A 144 4.06 -0.58 8.27
C SER A 144 5.46 -0.16 7.79
N ILE A 145 6.08 0.79 8.50
CA ILE A 145 7.36 1.45 8.15
C ILE A 145 8.37 1.21 9.28
#